data_AF-A0A970W764-F1
#
_entry.id   AF-A0A970W764-F1
#
_cell.length_a   1.000
_cell.length_b   1.000
_cell.length_c   1.000
_cell.angle_alpha   90.00
_cell.angle_beta   90.00
_cell.angle_gamma   90.00
#
_symmetry.space_group_name_H-M   'P 1'
#
loop_
_entity.id
_entity.type
_entity.pdbx_description
1 polymer ?
#
loop_
_entity_poly.entity_id
_entity_poly.type
_entity_poly.pdbx_seq_one_letter_code
_entity_poly.pdbx_strand_id
1 'polypeptide(L)' 'MATRFFTAILHREGHLYVAECPEVGTVSQGLTAEEAVANLKEATELYLEEFPLPSA' A
#
# COMPACT_ATOMS: atom_id res chain seq x y z
N MET A 1 -4.90 1.07 -18.94
CA MET A 1 -5.00 1.26 -17.48
C MET A 1 -4.52 2.66 -17.16
N ALA A 2 -5.31 3.44 -16.43
CA ALA A 2 -4.88 4.77 -16.00
C ALA A 2 -3.88 4.61 -14.86
N THR A 3 -2.69 5.19 -14.99
CA THR A 3 -1.72 5.22 -13.89
C THR A 3 -2.24 6.17 -12.80
N ARG A 4 -2.38 5.66 -11.58
CA ARG A 4 -2.69 6.45 -10.39
C ARG A 4 -1.48 6.43 -9.46
N PHE A 5 -1.26 7.54 -8.77
CA PHE A 5 -0.20 7.68 -7.78
C PHE A 5 -0.84 7.78 -6.41
N PHE A 6 -0.28 7.03 -5.45
CA PHE A 6 -0.72 7.00 -4.06
C PHE A 6 0.49 7.23 -3.15
N THR A 7 0.24 7.71 -1.94
CA THR A 7 1.26 7.91 -0.92
C THR A 7 1.44 6.63 -0.11
N ALA A 8 2.69 6.25 0.14
CA ALA A 8 3.02 5.23 1.12
C ALA A 8 3.71 5.89 2.31
N ILE A 9 3.15 5.75 3.50
CA ILE A 9 3.82 6.09 4.76
C ILE A 9 4.53 4.83 5.24
N LEU A 10 5.82 4.95 5.53
CA LEU A 10 6.65 3.83 5.96
C LEU A 10 7.27 4.14 7.33
N HIS A 11 7.11 3.20 8.25
CA HIS A 11 7.75 3.27 9.57
C HIS A 11 8.22 1.88 10.02
N ARG A 12 9.15 1.86 10.97
CA ARG A 12 9.73 0.63 11.50
C ARG A 12 9.12 0.28 12.86
N GLU A 13 8.56 -0.91 12.97
CA GLU A 13 8.01 -1.46 14.21
C GLU A 13 8.81 -2.69 14.64
N GLY A 14 9.69 -2.51 15.63
CA GLY A 14 10.54 -3.59 16.11
C GLY A 14 11.49 -4.09 15.02
N HIS A 15 11.25 -5.28 14.49
CA HIS A 15 12.05 -5.91 13.42
C HIS A 15 11.38 -5.86 12.04
N LEU A 16 10.17 -5.29 11.94
CA LEU A 16 9.40 -5.19 10.71
C LEU A 16 9.33 -3.74 10.23
N TYR A 17 9.19 -3.58 8.92
CA TYR A 17 8.72 -2.35 8.29
C TYR A 17 7.22 -2.47 8.05
N VAL A 18 6.48 -1.44 8.43
CA VAL A 18 5.05 -1.30 8.18
C VAL A 18 4.85 -0.19 7.17
N ALA A 19 4.10 -0.47 6.12
CA ALA A 19 3.77 0.47 5.06
C ALA A 19 2.25 0.62 4.97
N GLU A 20 1.76 1.85 4.93
CA GLU A 20 0.33 2.17 4.81
C GLU A 20 0.06 3.17 3.69
N CYS A 21 -1.10 3.05 3.03
CA CYS A 21 -1.60 4.00 2.05
C CYS A 21 -2.83 4.73 2.62
N PRO A 22 -2.69 5.98 3.11
CA PRO A 22 -3.78 6.70 3.75
C PRO A 22 -4.98 6.97 2.84
N GLU A 23 -4.74 7.14 1.54
CA GLU A 23 -5.80 7.46 0.57
C GLU A 23 -6.76 6.29 0.32
N VAL A 24 -6.27 5.05 0.49
CA VAL A 24 -7.05 3.83 0.28
C VAL A 24 -7.39 3.15 1.61
N GLY A 25 -6.57 3.35 2.64
CA GLY A 25 -6.69 2.71 3.95
C GLY A 25 -6.06 1.31 4.02
N THR A 26 -5.22 0.95 3.05
CA THR A 26 -4.52 -0.33 3.01
C THR A 26 -3.22 -0.27 3.82
N VAL A 27 -2.87 -1.40 4.42
CA VAL A 27 -1.63 -1.57 5.20
C VAL A 27 -0.98 -2.90 4.85
N SER A 28 0.34 -2.95 4.87
CA SER A 28 1.11 -4.16 4.73
C SER A 28 2.43 -4.07 5.48
N GLN A 29 3.20 -5.16 5.52
CA GLN A 29 4.49 -5.20 6.20
C GLN A 29 5.53 -6.06 5.47
N GLY A 30 6.80 -5.88 5.81
CA GLY A 30 7.93 -6.65 5.31
C GLY A 30 9.14 -6.60 6.24
N LEU A 31 10.13 -7.47 6.01
CA LEU A 31 11.40 -7.46 6.75
C LEU A 31 12.32 -6.34 6.25
N THR A 32 12.13 -5.87 5.02
CA THR A 32 12.79 -4.68 4.47
C THR A 32 11.78 -3.61 4.07
N ALA A 33 12.27 -2.38 3.87
CA ALA A 33 11.46 -1.27 3.39
C ALA A 33 10.88 -1.56 2.00
N GLU A 34 11.69 -2.14 1.12
CA GLU A 34 11.31 -2.49 -0.25
C GLU A 34 10.23 -3.57 -0.27
N GLU A 35 10.36 -4.59 0.59
CA GLU A 35 9.37 -5.65 0.74
C GLU A 35 8.04 -5.09 1.26
N ALA A 36 8.07 -4.26 2.31
CA ALA A 36 6.86 -3.65 2.86
C ALA A 36 6.11 -2.80 1.81
N VAL A 37 6.84 -2.02 1.00
CA VAL A 37 6.25 -1.20 -0.07
C VAL A 37 5.72 -2.07 -1.22
N ALA A 38 6.44 -3.13 -1.61
CA ALA A 38 5.96 -4.07 -2.63
C ALA A 38 4.67 -4.77 -2.19
N ASN A 39 4.64 -5.27 -0.96
CA ASN A 39 3.47 -5.91 -0.38
C ASN A 39 2.29 -4.92 -0.22
N LEU A 40 2.56 -3.66 0.15
CA LEU A 40 1.52 -2.62 0.21
C LEU A 40 0.93 -2.35 -1.18
N LYS A 41 1.77 -2.31 -2.22
CA LYS A 41 1.30 -2.12 -3.60
C LYS A 41 0.35 -3.24 -4.01
N GLU A 42 0.73 -4.50 -3.80
CA GLU A 42 -0.13 -5.65 -4.11
C GLU A 42 -1.45 -5.59 -3.32
N ALA A 43 -1.39 -5.34 -2.00
CA ALA A 43 -2.58 -5.22 -1.16
C ALA A 43 -3.52 -4.08 -1.65
N THR A 44 -2.95 -2.97 -2.11
CA THR A 44 -3.70 -1.83 -2.65
C THR A 44 -4.32 -2.15 -4.01
N GLU A 45 -3.60 -2.84 -4.89
CA GLU A 45 -4.13 -3.30 -6.17
C GLU A 45 -5.32 -4.24 -5.97
N LEU A 46 -5.17 -5.26 -5.11
CA LEU A 46 -6.24 -6.20 -4.78
C LEU A 46 -7.46 -5.49 -4.17
N TYR A 47 -7.25 -4.56 -3.24
CA TYR A 47 -8.36 -3.79 -2.65
C TYR A 47 -9.12 -2.98 -3.71
N LEU A 48 -8.42 -2.35 -4.65
CA LEU A 48 -9.03 -1.53 -5.70
C LEU A 48 -9.71 -2.34 -6.81
N GLU A 49 -9.31 -3.61 -7.00
CA GLU A 49 -10.04 -4.54 -7.85
C GLU A 49 -11.42 -4.88 -7.28
N GLU A 50 -11.53 -5.06 -5.97
CA GLU A 50 -12.79 -5.35 -5.29
C GLU A 50 -13.62 -4.08 -5.01
N PHE A 51 -12.95 -2.97 -4.68
CA PHE A 51 -13.54 -1.68 -4.35
C PHE A 51 -12.99 -0.57 -5.26
N PRO A 52 -13.48 -0.47 -6.51
CA PRO A 52 -13.00 0.54 -7.44
C PRO A 52 -13.28 1.96 -6.92
N LEU A 53 -12.26 2.83 -7.00
CA LEU A 53 -12.44 4.24 -6.72
C LEU A 53 -13.42 4.87 -7.72
N PRO A 54 -14.25 5.83 -7.30
CA PRO A 54 -15.11 6.59 -8.20
C PRO A 54 -14.29 7.18 -9.35
N SER A 55 -14.87 7.20 -10.55
CA SER A 55 -14.39 8.08 -11.61
C SER A 55 -14.59 9.53 -11.16
N ALA A 56 -13.51 10.31 -11.21
CA ALA A 56 -13.57 11.77 -11.03
C ALA A 56 -14.44 12.43 -12.11
#